data_AF-A0A8T0MI81-F1
#
_entry.id   AF-A0A8T0MI81-F1
#
_cell.length_a   1.000
_cell.length_b   1.000
_cell.length_c   1.000
_cell.angle_alpha   90.00
_cell.angle_beta   90.00
_cell.angle_gamma   90.00
#
_symmetry.space_group_name_H-M   'P 1'
#
loop_
_entity.id
_entity.type
_entity.pdbx_description
1 polymer ?
#
loop_
_entity_poly.entity_id
_entity_poly.type
_entity_poly.pdbx_seq_one_letter_code
_entity_poly.pdbx_strand_id
1 'polypeptide(L)'
;MAPHPDGSNRVFLSSQAGKIWLATIPEQGSGGTLQFDEANPFLDLTDEVHYDSQFGLMGIAFHPKFTTNGRLFVSYNCDRTQSPKCAGRCSCNSDANCDPSKLGTDNGAQPCQYQVVVSEYSAKVSSSNVSMATSANPSEIRRIFTMGLPYTAHHGGQILFGPTDGYLYLMMGDGGSQGDPFNFSQNKKSLLGKIMRFDIDGTQSQNRNINQSLWGNYSIPKDNPFADDSDLQPEIWALGFSNPWRCSFDSERPSYFYCGDVRQNAYEEVDLITKGGNYGWRAYEGPYIYHPQQSPGGNTSLDSINAIFPVMGYDHSSVNKEIGSASITGGYVYRGSTDPCLNGRYAVTA
;
A
#
# COMPACT_ATOMS: atom_id res chain seq x y z
N MET A 1 8.53 5.39 -8.69
CA MET A 1 9.71 6.24 -8.44
C MET A 1 9.65 6.74 -7.00
N ALA A 2 10.77 6.79 -6.30
CA ALA A 2 10.87 7.40 -4.96
C ALA A 2 12.08 8.36 -4.91
N PRO A 3 11.95 9.55 -4.31
CA PRO A 3 13.07 10.47 -4.16
C PRO A 3 14.13 9.92 -3.21
N HIS A 4 15.40 10.24 -3.46
CA HIS A 4 16.46 9.89 -2.54
C HIS A 4 16.33 10.69 -1.22
N PRO A 5 16.40 10.05 -0.03
CA PRO A 5 16.13 10.71 1.25
C PRO A 5 17.10 11.83 1.65
N ASP A 6 18.17 12.07 0.90
CA ASP A 6 19.15 13.12 1.18
C ASP A 6 18.78 14.48 0.55
N GLY A 7 17.66 14.54 -0.18
CA GLY A 7 17.22 15.76 -0.87
C GLY A 7 18.03 16.10 -2.13
N SER A 8 18.89 15.19 -2.60
CA SER A 8 19.58 15.34 -3.88
C SER A 8 18.62 15.10 -5.06
N ASN A 9 19.09 15.40 -6.28
CA ASN A 9 18.37 15.09 -7.51
C ASN A 9 18.40 13.59 -7.88
N ARG A 10 18.64 12.69 -6.92
CA ARG A 10 18.65 11.25 -7.15
C ARG A 10 17.29 10.65 -6.85
N VAL A 11 16.92 9.63 -7.61
CA VAL A 11 15.66 8.90 -7.46
C VAL A 11 15.86 7.42 -7.62
N PHE A 12 14.98 6.65 -7.00
CA PHE A 12 14.88 5.21 -7.17
C PHE A 12 13.76 4.89 -8.15
N LEU A 13 14.11 4.18 -9.23
CA LEU A 13 13.19 3.69 -10.25
C LEU A 13 12.95 2.21 -10.00
N SER A 14 11.70 1.77 -10.02
CA SER A 14 11.38 0.37 -9.76
C SER A 14 10.66 -0.23 -10.97
N SER A 15 11.06 -1.42 -11.39
CA SER A 15 10.26 -2.25 -12.30
C SER A 15 9.28 -3.11 -11.52
N GLN A 16 8.19 -3.46 -12.17
CA GLN A 16 7.20 -4.38 -11.61
C GLN A 16 7.81 -5.76 -11.28
N ALA A 17 8.77 -6.22 -12.09
CA ALA A 17 9.45 -7.50 -11.92
C ALA A 17 10.43 -7.55 -10.73
N GLY A 18 10.64 -6.46 -9.99
CA GLY A 18 11.43 -6.49 -8.75
C GLY A 18 12.84 -5.91 -8.83
N LYS A 19 13.18 -5.17 -9.89
CA LYS A 19 14.45 -4.43 -9.96
C LYS A 19 14.27 -2.98 -9.54
N ILE A 20 15.25 -2.44 -8.84
CA ILE A 20 15.28 -1.06 -8.37
C ILE A 20 16.61 -0.45 -8.81
N TRP A 21 16.58 0.67 -9.53
CA TRP A 21 17.77 1.41 -9.98
C TRP A 21 17.87 2.74 -9.27
N LEU A 22 19.11 3.16 -8.96
CA LEU A 22 19.41 4.51 -8.54
C LEU A 22 19.72 5.35 -9.80
N ALA A 23 18.96 6.42 -9.98
CA ALA A 23 19.07 7.33 -11.11
C ALA A 23 19.33 8.76 -10.64
N THR A 24 19.90 9.59 -11.52
CA THR A 24 20.07 11.03 -11.30
C THR A 24 19.19 11.79 -12.30
N ILE A 25 18.32 12.64 -11.77
CA ILE A 25 17.47 13.55 -12.54
C ILE A 25 18.33 14.73 -13.01
N PRO A 26 18.35 15.03 -14.32
CA PRO A 26 19.07 16.19 -14.85
C PRO A 26 18.41 17.49 -14.38
N GLU A 27 19.18 18.58 -14.34
CA GLU A 27 18.64 19.89 -14.00
C GLU A 27 17.51 20.28 -14.96
N GLN A 28 16.46 20.90 -14.41
CA GLN A 28 15.31 21.34 -15.19
C GLN A 28 15.76 22.33 -16.28
N GLY A 29 15.36 22.08 -17.52
CA GLY A 29 15.73 22.93 -18.67
C GLY A 29 17.12 22.67 -19.26
N SER A 30 17.91 21.75 -18.69
CA SER A 30 19.23 21.38 -19.24
C SER A 30 19.16 20.60 -20.56
N GLY A 31 18.00 20.00 -20.87
CA GLY A 31 17.88 19.05 -22.00
C GLY A 31 18.57 17.72 -21.76
N GLY A 32 19.12 17.49 -20.56
CA GLY A 32 19.74 16.22 -20.18
C GLY A 32 18.72 15.08 -20.08
N THR A 33 19.22 13.85 -20.14
CA THR A 33 18.43 12.63 -19.94
C THR A 33 18.64 12.07 -18.54
N LEU A 34 17.69 11.24 -18.09
CA LEU A 34 17.81 10.49 -16.84
C LEU A 34 19.02 9.55 -16.92
N GLN A 35 19.92 9.63 -15.94
CA GLN A 35 21.14 8.82 -15.90
C GLN A 35 21.03 7.72 -14.85
N PHE A 36 21.18 6.46 -15.26
CA PHE A 36 21.24 5.30 -14.36
C PHE A 36 22.05 4.17 -14.99
N ASP A 37 22.58 3.28 -14.16
CA ASP A 37 23.30 2.09 -14.60
C ASP A 37 22.32 0.92 -14.74
N GLU A 38 21.88 0.63 -15.95
CA GLU A 38 20.91 -0.44 -16.22
C GLU A 38 21.43 -1.83 -15.82
N ALA A 39 22.73 -2.07 -15.97
CA ALA A 39 23.36 -3.36 -15.69
C ALA A 39 23.53 -3.63 -14.19
N ASN A 40 23.61 -2.57 -13.37
CA ASN A 40 23.83 -2.67 -11.93
C ASN A 40 22.66 -2.02 -11.17
N PRO A 41 21.55 -2.75 -10.95
CA PRO A 41 20.45 -2.24 -10.13
C PRO A 41 20.94 -1.98 -8.70
N PHE A 42 20.32 -0.98 -8.05
CA PHE A 42 20.49 -0.73 -6.63
C PHE A 42 20.05 -1.94 -5.80
N LEU A 43 18.93 -2.57 -6.15
CA LEU A 43 18.43 -3.79 -5.52
C LEU A 43 17.75 -4.67 -6.58
N ASP A 44 18.06 -5.96 -6.59
CA ASP A 44 17.44 -6.95 -7.48
C ASP A 44 16.73 -8.01 -6.65
N LEU A 45 15.40 -8.11 -6.82
CA LEU A 45 14.52 -9.05 -6.12
C LEU A 45 13.76 -9.95 -7.12
N THR A 46 14.22 -10.09 -8.37
CA THR A 46 13.49 -10.87 -9.39
C THR A 46 13.24 -12.33 -9.01
N ASP A 47 14.06 -12.90 -8.12
CA ASP A 47 13.90 -14.28 -7.64
C ASP A 47 12.83 -14.42 -6.54
N GLU A 48 12.44 -13.32 -5.91
CA GLU A 48 11.46 -13.29 -4.81
C GLU A 48 10.11 -12.71 -5.25
N VAL A 49 10.11 -11.81 -6.23
CA VAL A 49 8.93 -11.09 -6.71
C VAL A 49 8.17 -11.91 -7.75
N HIS A 50 6.94 -12.27 -7.43
CA HIS A 50 5.96 -12.70 -8.42
C HIS A 50 5.32 -11.46 -9.05
N TYR A 51 5.32 -11.37 -10.37
CA TYR A 51 4.68 -10.27 -11.10
C TYR A 51 3.81 -10.77 -12.25
N ASP A 52 2.72 -10.03 -12.46
CA ASP A 52 1.79 -10.12 -13.59
C ASP A 52 0.98 -8.81 -13.59
N SER A 53 -0.10 -8.69 -14.37
CA SER A 53 -0.96 -7.50 -14.44
C SER A 53 -1.40 -6.91 -13.08
N GLN A 54 -1.58 -7.73 -12.04
CA GLN A 54 -2.02 -7.31 -10.70
C GLN A 54 -0.93 -7.39 -9.63
N PHE A 55 0.23 -7.99 -9.94
CA PHE A 55 1.25 -8.35 -8.96
C PHE A 55 2.62 -7.78 -9.32
N GLY A 56 3.52 -7.74 -8.34
CA GLY A 56 4.92 -7.39 -8.56
C GLY A 56 5.50 -6.63 -7.37
N LEU A 57 6.45 -5.73 -7.65
CA LEU A 57 6.92 -4.74 -6.70
C LEU A 57 5.91 -3.57 -6.62
N MET A 58 5.24 -3.46 -5.48
CA MET A 58 4.14 -2.52 -5.25
C MET A 58 4.60 -1.20 -4.62
N GLY A 59 5.66 -1.23 -3.82
CA GLY A 59 6.17 -0.03 -3.15
C GLY A 59 7.61 -0.15 -2.68
N ILE A 60 8.25 1.00 -2.56
CA ILE A 60 9.52 1.18 -1.87
C ILE A 60 9.39 2.37 -0.93
N ALA A 61 9.89 2.23 0.30
CA ALA A 61 9.96 3.31 1.26
C ALA A 61 11.32 3.28 1.95
N PHE A 62 11.88 4.46 2.22
CA PHE A 62 13.13 4.59 2.96
C PHE A 62 12.83 5.00 4.38
N HIS A 63 13.56 4.44 5.34
CA HIS A 63 13.45 4.86 6.72
C HIS A 63 13.62 6.39 6.83
N PRO A 64 12.90 7.10 7.73
CA PRO A 64 13.10 8.53 7.96
C PRO A 64 14.54 8.94 8.37
N LYS A 65 15.39 7.94 8.68
CA LYS A 65 16.79 8.09 9.07
C LYS A 65 17.73 7.35 8.11
N PHE A 66 17.29 7.09 6.88
CA PHE A 66 18.01 6.29 5.88
C PHE A 66 19.45 6.77 5.68
N THR A 67 19.69 8.08 5.63
CA THR A 67 21.03 8.68 5.48
C THR A 67 22.00 8.33 6.61
N THR A 68 21.50 7.77 7.72
CA THR A 68 22.31 7.34 8.87
C THR A 68 22.26 5.83 9.10
N ASN A 69 21.15 5.15 8.79
CA ASN A 69 20.96 3.73 9.12
C ASN A 69 20.88 2.79 7.90
N GLY A 70 20.72 3.32 6.69
CA GLY A 70 20.66 2.56 5.45
C GLY A 70 19.46 1.65 5.30
N ARG A 71 18.43 1.80 6.13
CA ARG A 71 17.25 0.92 6.14
C ARG A 71 16.26 1.32 5.07
N LEU A 72 15.91 0.38 4.21
CA LEU A 72 14.87 0.53 3.20
C LEU A 72 13.88 -0.62 3.28
N PHE A 73 12.67 -0.39 2.80
CA PHE A 73 11.56 -1.32 2.86
C PHE A 73 10.97 -1.47 1.46
N VAL A 74 10.67 -2.70 1.09
CA VAL A 74 10.05 -3.03 -0.20
C VAL A 74 8.77 -3.80 0.07
N SER A 75 7.70 -3.38 -0.61
CA SER A 75 6.42 -4.09 -0.65
C SER A 75 6.30 -4.79 -2.00
N TYR A 76 6.02 -6.09 -1.99
CA TYR A 76 5.92 -6.90 -3.19
C TYR A 76 5.00 -8.10 -3.01
N ASN A 77 4.62 -8.72 -4.12
CA ASN A 77 3.91 -9.98 -4.13
C ASN A 77 4.86 -11.15 -4.40
N CYS A 78 4.57 -12.30 -3.81
CA CYS A 78 5.30 -13.52 -4.08
C CYS A 78 4.32 -14.70 -4.22
N ASP A 79 4.78 -15.81 -4.80
CA ASP A 79 4.00 -17.03 -4.99
C ASP A 79 4.52 -18.15 -4.07
N ARG A 80 3.66 -18.62 -3.16
CA ARG A 80 4.02 -19.69 -2.21
C ARG A 80 4.34 -21.03 -2.89
N THR A 81 3.87 -21.23 -4.12
CA THR A 81 4.15 -22.45 -4.89
C THR A 81 5.56 -22.45 -5.47
N GLN A 82 6.16 -21.27 -5.62
CA GLN A 82 7.51 -21.09 -6.14
C GLN A 82 8.55 -21.00 -5.03
N SER A 83 8.18 -20.43 -3.87
CA SER A 83 9.08 -20.30 -2.72
C SER A 83 8.37 -20.58 -1.39
N PRO A 84 8.87 -21.50 -0.56
CA PRO A 84 8.30 -21.75 0.77
C PRO A 84 8.51 -20.57 1.74
N LYS A 85 9.42 -19.64 1.43
CA LYS A 85 9.59 -18.39 2.19
C LYS A 85 8.45 -17.39 1.95
N CYS A 86 7.67 -17.62 0.91
CA CYS A 86 6.48 -16.86 0.57
C CYS A 86 5.26 -17.49 1.25
N ALA A 87 5.25 -17.52 2.58
CA ALA A 87 4.14 -18.09 3.35
C ALA A 87 3.74 -17.15 4.48
N GLY A 88 2.47 -16.77 4.50
CA GLY A 88 1.84 -16.02 5.57
C GLY A 88 0.48 -16.59 5.92
N ARG A 89 -0.11 -16.03 6.97
CA ARG A 89 -1.49 -16.32 7.34
C ARG A 89 -2.43 -15.86 6.22
N CYS A 90 -3.42 -16.67 5.89
CA CYS A 90 -4.45 -16.30 4.91
C CYS A 90 -5.35 -15.20 5.48
N SER A 91 -5.58 -14.13 4.72
CA SER A 91 -6.48 -13.03 5.11
C SER A 91 -7.94 -13.47 5.21
N CYS A 92 -8.40 -14.34 4.30
CA CYS A 92 -9.64 -15.09 4.47
C CYS A 92 -9.42 -16.19 5.52
N ASN A 93 -9.95 -15.98 6.72
CA ASN A 93 -9.92 -16.97 7.79
C ASN A 93 -11.11 -16.75 8.76
N SER A 94 -11.25 -17.64 9.74
CA SER A 94 -12.37 -17.65 10.68
C SER A 94 -12.56 -16.34 11.45
N ASP A 95 -11.47 -15.63 11.77
CA ASP A 95 -11.55 -14.35 12.50
C ASP A 95 -12.21 -13.27 11.62
N ALA A 96 -12.04 -13.39 10.30
CA ALA A 96 -12.61 -12.51 9.29
C ALA A 96 -13.94 -13.06 8.71
N ASN A 97 -14.57 -14.04 9.35
CA ASN A 97 -15.79 -14.72 8.87
C ASN A 97 -15.66 -15.30 7.45
N CYS A 98 -14.48 -15.81 7.11
CA CYS A 98 -14.20 -16.39 5.81
C CYS A 98 -13.52 -17.75 5.94
N ASP A 99 -13.88 -18.69 5.07
CA ASP A 99 -13.26 -20.01 5.03
C ASP A 99 -12.57 -20.19 3.67
N PRO A 100 -11.23 -20.21 3.61
CA PRO A 100 -10.51 -20.26 2.35
C PRO A 100 -10.75 -21.57 1.59
N SER A 101 -11.18 -22.64 2.25
CA SER A 101 -11.53 -23.91 1.59
C SER A 101 -12.85 -23.85 0.82
N LYS A 102 -13.69 -22.85 1.13
CA LYS A 102 -14.97 -22.59 0.43
C LYS A 102 -14.81 -21.60 -0.72
N LEU A 103 -13.64 -20.99 -0.85
CA LEU A 103 -13.32 -20.14 -1.99
C LEU A 103 -12.92 -21.03 -3.17
N GLY A 104 -13.48 -20.73 -4.35
CA GLY A 104 -13.02 -21.33 -5.60
C GLY A 104 -11.66 -20.75 -6.03
N THR A 105 -11.13 -21.28 -7.12
CA THR A 105 -9.96 -20.70 -7.78
C THR A 105 -10.31 -19.37 -8.44
N ASP A 106 -9.38 -18.43 -8.44
CA ASP A 106 -9.48 -17.16 -9.14
C ASP A 106 -8.33 -17.02 -10.13
N ASN A 107 -8.62 -16.85 -11.42
CA ASN A 107 -7.64 -16.86 -12.51
C ASN A 107 -6.66 -18.06 -12.46
N GLY A 108 -7.16 -19.22 -12.04
CA GLY A 108 -6.38 -20.46 -11.91
C GLY A 108 -5.55 -20.57 -10.62
N ALA A 109 -5.49 -19.52 -9.80
CA ALA A 109 -4.80 -19.53 -8.52
C ALA A 109 -5.67 -20.08 -7.39
N GLN A 110 -5.05 -20.79 -6.45
CA GLN A 110 -5.72 -21.23 -5.23
C GLN A 110 -5.82 -20.07 -4.22
N PRO A 111 -6.85 -20.04 -3.37
CA PRO A 111 -6.96 -19.05 -2.30
C PRO A 111 -5.69 -18.98 -1.45
N CYS A 112 -5.18 -17.78 -1.22
CA CYS A 112 -3.95 -17.54 -0.44
C CYS A 112 -2.72 -18.26 -0.98
N GLN A 113 -2.66 -18.48 -2.30
CA GLN A 113 -1.45 -18.83 -3.02
C GLN A 113 -0.46 -17.66 -3.03
N TYR A 114 -0.91 -16.51 -3.53
CA TYR A 114 -0.10 -15.29 -3.55
C TYR A 114 -0.14 -14.59 -2.20
N GLN A 115 0.98 -13.97 -1.85
CA GLN A 115 1.12 -13.20 -0.61
C GLN A 115 1.44 -11.75 -0.95
N VAL A 116 1.00 -10.82 -0.12
CA VAL A 116 1.64 -9.51 0.00
C VAL A 116 2.73 -9.61 1.06
N VAL A 117 3.89 -9.03 0.77
CA VAL A 117 5.07 -9.01 1.63
C VAL A 117 5.56 -7.58 1.80
N VAL A 118 5.92 -7.20 3.03
CA VAL A 118 6.77 -6.03 3.29
C VAL A 118 8.03 -6.51 3.98
N SER A 119 9.18 -6.21 3.37
CA SER A 119 10.49 -6.65 3.85
C SER A 119 11.46 -5.51 3.99
N GLU A 120 12.29 -5.59 5.02
CA GLU A 120 13.39 -4.67 5.30
C GLU A 120 14.68 -5.18 4.65
N TYR A 121 15.38 -4.27 3.98
CA TYR A 121 16.70 -4.46 3.40
C TYR A 121 17.65 -3.34 3.88
N SER A 122 18.94 -3.53 3.63
CA SER A 122 19.97 -2.55 4.00
C SER A 122 20.80 -2.12 2.80
N ALA A 123 21.07 -0.82 2.72
CA ALA A 123 22.04 -0.26 1.79
C ALA A 123 23.42 -0.90 2.02
N LYS A 124 24.12 -1.23 0.95
CA LYS A 124 25.47 -1.78 0.99
C LYS A 124 26.45 -0.62 1.11
N VAL A 125 26.94 -0.38 2.31
CA VAL A 125 27.85 0.74 2.59
C VAL A 125 29.28 0.23 2.81
N SER A 126 30.23 0.78 2.05
CA SER A 126 31.67 0.48 2.19
C SER A 126 32.42 1.48 3.09
N SER A 127 31.74 2.55 3.54
CA SER A 127 32.28 3.61 4.41
C SER A 127 31.19 4.16 5.33
N SER A 128 31.47 5.19 6.13
CA SER A 128 30.50 5.81 7.05
C SER A 128 29.36 6.60 6.37
N ASN A 129 29.42 6.82 5.05
CA ASN A 129 28.43 7.63 4.34
C ASN A 129 27.39 6.77 3.61
N VAL A 130 26.26 6.55 4.27
CA VAL A 130 25.15 5.75 3.73
C VAL A 130 24.51 6.37 2.49
N SER A 131 24.43 7.71 2.42
CA SER A 131 23.83 8.40 1.28
C SER A 131 24.57 8.15 -0.04
N MET A 132 25.83 7.72 0.00
CA MET A 132 26.62 7.41 -1.19
C MET A 132 26.47 5.97 -1.67
N ALA A 133 25.66 5.15 -0.99
CA ALA A 133 25.44 3.76 -1.39
C ALA A 133 24.80 3.70 -2.79
N THR A 134 25.41 2.93 -3.68
CA THR A 134 24.92 2.68 -5.04
C THR A 134 24.26 1.30 -5.18
N SER A 135 24.26 0.50 -4.13
CA SER A 135 23.58 -0.81 -4.07
C SER A 135 23.08 -1.12 -2.66
N ALA A 136 22.19 -2.11 -2.54
CA ALA A 136 21.67 -2.69 -1.32
C ALA A 136 21.94 -4.20 -1.28
N ASN A 137 21.88 -4.78 -0.08
CA ASN A 137 21.96 -6.23 0.09
C ASN A 137 20.62 -6.87 -0.31
N PRO A 138 20.59 -7.83 -1.27
CA PRO A 138 19.36 -8.53 -1.66
C PRO A 138 18.87 -9.54 -0.62
N SER A 139 19.65 -9.81 0.44
CA SER A 139 19.21 -10.64 1.54
C SER A 139 18.23 -9.87 2.43
N GLU A 140 17.04 -10.42 2.61
CA GLU A 140 16.05 -9.90 3.56
C GLU A 140 16.65 -9.82 4.96
N ILE A 141 16.61 -8.63 5.57
CA ILE A 141 17.05 -8.40 6.95
C ILE A 141 15.94 -8.79 7.93
N ARG A 142 14.70 -8.42 7.60
CA ARG A 142 13.53 -8.67 8.43
C ARG A 142 12.26 -8.66 7.61
N ARG A 143 11.44 -9.70 7.77
CA ARG A 143 10.06 -9.71 7.28
C ARG A 143 9.18 -8.83 8.18
N ILE A 144 8.76 -7.68 7.70
CA ILE A 144 7.87 -6.78 8.44
C ILE A 144 6.45 -7.31 8.39
N PHE A 145 5.93 -7.66 7.22
CA PHE A 145 4.54 -8.08 7.05
C PHE A 145 4.44 -9.19 6.00
N THR A 146 3.56 -10.17 6.21
CA THR A 146 3.17 -11.16 5.21
C THR A 146 1.72 -11.59 5.41
N MET A 147 0.94 -11.53 4.34
CA MET A 147 -0.46 -11.95 4.36
C MET A 147 -0.84 -12.61 3.04
N GLY A 148 -1.54 -13.74 3.13
CA GLY A 148 -2.06 -14.46 1.97
C GLY A 148 -3.32 -13.78 1.43
N LEU A 149 -3.39 -13.65 0.11
CA LEU A 149 -4.46 -12.94 -0.59
C LEU A 149 -5.55 -13.91 -1.05
N PRO A 150 -6.85 -13.61 -0.83
CA PRO A 150 -7.91 -14.57 -1.08
C PRO A 150 -8.23 -14.70 -2.58
N TYR A 151 -8.02 -13.63 -3.34
CA TYR A 151 -8.19 -13.54 -4.79
C TYR A 151 -6.98 -12.86 -5.44
N THR A 152 -7.02 -12.67 -6.76
CA THR A 152 -5.89 -12.23 -7.59
C THR A 152 -5.91 -10.77 -8.03
N ALA A 153 -6.86 -9.97 -7.54
CA ALA A 153 -6.93 -8.53 -7.83
C ALA A 153 -7.25 -7.69 -6.58
N HIS A 154 -7.11 -6.36 -6.70
CA HIS A 154 -7.50 -5.34 -5.70
C HIS A 154 -6.78 -5.47 -4.35
N HIS A 155 -5.45 -5.47 -4.37
CA HIS A 155 -4.64 -5.56 -3.15
C HIS A 155 -3.91 -4.27 -2.78
N GLY A 156 -3.70 -3.35 -3.73
CA GLY A 156 -2.81 -2.22 -3.54
C GLY A 156 -1.40 -2.67 -3.16
N GLY A 157 -0.90 -2.23 -2.02
CA GLY A 157 0.41 -2.62 -1.50
C GLY A 157 1.43 -1.49 -1.49
N GLN A 158 1.04 -0.24 -1.71
CA GLN A 158 1.95 0.88 -1.48
C GLN A 158 2.33 0.96 0.00
N ILE A 159 3.60 1.24 0.23
CA ILE A 159 4.14 1.61 1.53
C ILE A 159 4.71 3.03 1.50
N LEU A 160 4.60 3.74 2.62
CA LEU A 160 5.25 5.03 2.84
C LEU A 160 5.40 5.32 4.34
N PHE A 161 6.30 6.24 4.69
CA PHE A 161 6.43 6.69 6.07
C PHE A 161 5.62 7.96 6.30
N GLY A 162 4.93 8.02 7.45
CA GLY A 162 4.30 9.25 7.89
C GLY A 162 5.37 10.30 8.21
N PRO A 163 5.32 11.49 7.59
CA PRO A 163 6.38 12.49 7.75
C PRO A 163 6.44 13.08 9.16
N THR A 164 5.33 13.07 9.90
CA THR A 164 5.25 13.63 11.26
C THR A 164 5.52 12.58 12.33
N ASP A 165 5.01 11.36 12.17
CA ASP A 165 5.08 10.32 13.20
C ASP A 165 6.19 9.28 12.95
N GLY A 166 6.74 9.21 11.74
CA GLY A 166 7.80 8.27 11.37
C GLY A 166 7.36 6.82 11.30
N TYR A 167 6.05 6.52 11.32
CA TYR A 167 5.54 5.16 11.22
C TYR A 167 5.35 4.72 9.78
N LEU A 168 5.40 3.40 9.56
CA LEU A 168 5.20 2.81 8.24
C LEU A 168 3.72 2.59 7.99
N TYR A 169 3.20 3.12 6.89
CA TYR A 169 1.84 2.89 6.42
C TYR A 169 1.84 1.88 5.28
N LEU A 170 0.85 0.99 5.25
CA LEU A 170 0.61 0.03 4.18
C LEU A 170 -0.84 0.15 3.71
N MET A 171 -1.01 0.40 2.42
CA MET A 171 -2.31 0.49 1.76
C MET A 171 -2.71 -0.90 1.27
N MET A 172 -3.88 -1.37 1.68
CA MET A 172 -4.36 -2.71 1.37
C MET A 172 -5.80 -2.66 0.85
N GLY A 173 -6.00 -3.19 -0.35
CA GLY A 173 -7.31 -3.32 -0.96
C GLY A 173 -8.16 -4.43 -0.32
N ASP A 174 -9.42 -4.50 -0.74
CA ASP A 174 -10.46 -5.39 -0.22
C ASP A 174 -10.19 -6.88 -0.46
N GLY A 175 -9.15 -7.19 -1.23
CA GLY A 175 -8.73 -8.55 -1.52
C GLY A 175 -9.32 -9.11 -2.81
N GLY A 176 -10.16 -8.34 -3.51
CA GLY A 176 -10.70 -8.66 -4.82
C GLY A 176 -12.07 -9.32 -4.81
N SER A 177 -12.42 -9.86 -5.98
CA SER A 177 -13.77 -10.31 -6.33
C SER A 177 -14.80 -9.18 -6.36
N GLN A 178 -15.87 -9.38 -7.13
CA GLN A 178 -16.82 -8.33 -7.40
C GLN A 178 -17.50 -7.87 -6.10
N GLY A 179 -17.30 -6.59 -5.79
CA GLY A 179 -17.99 -5.91 -4.72
C GLY A 179 -17.57 -6.28 -3.30
N ASP A 180 -16.43 -6.90 -3.03
CA ASP A 180 -16.04 -7.37 -1.67
C ASP A 180 -17.10 -8.33 -1.04
N PRO A 181 -17.26 -9.56 -1.57
CA PRO A 181 -18.34 -10.47 -1.16
C PRO A 181 -18.28 -10.89 0.32
N PHE A 182 -17.13 -10.76 0.98
CA PHE A 182 -16.95 -11.09 2.38
C PHE A 182 -16.97 -9.88 3.31
N ASN A 183 -17.28 -8.69 2.77
CA ASN A 183 -17.41 -7.46 3.53
C ASN A 183 -16.14 -7.14 4.35
N PHE A 184 -14.98 -7.50 3.81
CA PHE A 184 -13.69 -7.34 4.47
C PHE A 184 -13.40 -5.88 4.77
N SER A 185 -13.77 -4.98 3.87
CA SER A 185 -13.50 -3.54 3.94
C SER A 185 -14.14 -2.91 5.18
N GLN A 186 -15.32 -3.39 5.57
CA GLN A 186 -16.02 -2.97 6.79
C GLN A 186 -15.72 -3.86 8.01
N ASN A 187 -15.25 -5.09 7.79
CA ASN A 187 -14.87 -5.99 8.86
C ASN A 187 -13.54 -5.56 9.52
N LYS A 188 -13.63 -5.02 10.74
CA LYS A 188 -12.47 -4.60 11.56
C LYS A 188 -11.63 -5.76 12.10
N LYS A 189 -12.06 -7.00 11.92
CA LYS A 189 -11.26 -8.22 12.19
C LYS A 189 -10.41 -8.65 11.00
N SER A 190 -10.58 -8.00 9.83
CA SER A 190 -9.78 -8.21 8.62
C SER A 190 -8.81 -7.05 8.38
N LEU A 191 -7.66 -7.35 7.76
CA LEU A 191 -6.70 -6.35 7.30
C LEU A 191 -6.89 -5.96 5.82
N LEU A 192 -7.87 -6.54 5.13
CA LEU A 192 -8.24 -6.18 3.76
C LEU A 192 -9.17 -4.97 3.73
N GLY A 193 -9.01 -4.09 2.75
CA GLY A 193 -9.74 -2.83 2.58
C GLY A 193 -9.40 -1.82 3.67
N LYS A 194 -8.11 -1.71 4.00
CA LYS A 194 -7.55 -0.95 5.13
C LYS A 194 -6.31 -0.16 4.72
N ILE A 195 -6.08 0.94 5.44
CA ILE A 195 -4.72 1.47 5.61
C ILE A 195 -4.25 1.02 6.98
N MET A 196 -3.10 0.35 7.02
CA MET A 196 -2.44 -0.10 8.24
C MET A 196 -1.31 0.84 8.62
N ARG A 197 -0.98 0.93 9.91
CA ARG A 197 0.11 1.76 10.44
C ARG A 197 0.92 0.98 11.48
N PHE A 198 2.23 0.87 11.25
CA PHE A 198 3.16 0.04 12.01
C PHE A 198 4.30 0.83 12.64
N ASP A 199 4.71 0.41 13.84
CA ASP A 199 5.98 0.81 14.45
C ASP A 199 7.07 -0.21 14.11
N ILE A 200 7.98 0.20 13.22
CA ILE A 200 9.11 -0.64 12.75
C ILE A 200 10.42 -0.37 13.50
N ASP A 201 10.42 0.59 14.43
CA ASP A 201 11.55 0.97 15.29
C ASP A 201 11.40 0.45 16.72
N GLY A 202 10.16 0.23 17.16
CA GLY A 202 9.84 -0.32 18.46
C GLY A 202 10.60 -1.61 18.71
N THR A 203 11.29 -1.68 19.86
CA THR A 203 11.96 -2.89 20.30
C THR A 203 10.94 -4.03 20.30
N GLN A 204 11.22 -5.10 19.54
CA GLN A 204 10.63 -6.39 19.82
C GLN A 204 10.94 -6.68 21.29
N SER A 205 10.00 -6.40 22.19
CA SER A 205 10.07 -7.04 23.50
C SER A 205 9.99 -8.51 23.19
N GLN A 206 11.13 -9.20 23.32
CA GLN A 206 11.28 -10.65 23.13
C GLN A 206 10.38 -11.48 24.07
N ASN A 207 9.45 -10.83 24.77
CA ASN A 207 8.48 -11.39 25.71
C ASN A 207 7.03 -11.00 25.40
N ARG A 208 6.71 -10.47 24.20
CA ARG A 208 5.31 -10.50 23.74
C ARG A 208 5.05 -11.87 23.14
N ASN A 209 4.06 -12.57 23.68
CA ASN A 209 3.54 -13.81 23.12
C ASN A 209 3.45 -13.64 21.60
N ILE A 210 4.10 -14.52 20.83
CA ILE A 210 4.15 -14.57 19.37
C ILE A 210 2.73 -14.50 18.73
N ASN A 211 1.68 -14.67 19.53
CA ASN A 211 0.29 -14.52 19.19
C ASN A 211 -0.22 -13.07 18.99
N GLN A 212 0.55 -12.02 19.32
CA GLN A 212 0.09 -10.61 19.18
C GLN A 212 0.45 -9.92 17.85
N SER A 213 1.36 -10.47 17.05
CA SER A 213 1.61 -9.98 15.68
C SER A 213 1.57 -11.16 14.73
N LEU A 214 0.35 -11.59 14.41
CA LEU A 214 0.10 -12.78 13.57
C LEU A 214 0.58 -12.59 12.11
N TRP A 215 0.85 -11.36 11.72
CA TRP A 215 1.13 -10.99 10.33
C TRP A 215 2.60 -10.62 10.07
N GLY A 216 3.44 -10.46 11.09
CA GLY A 216 4.86 -10.20 10.88
C GLY A 216 5.60 -9.56 12.06
N ASN A 217 6.69 -8.85 11.78
CA ASN A 217 7.62 -8.34 12.77
C ASN A 217 7.59 -6.81 12.87
N TYR A 218 6.67 -6.30 13.68
CA TYR A 218 6.49 -4.89 14.01
C TYR A 218 5.88 -4.75 15.40
N SER A 219 5.84 -3.52 15.90
CA SER A 219 5.00 -3.12 17.03
C SER A 219 3.79 -2.32 16.55
N ILE A 220 2.75 -2.26 17.37
CA ILE A 220 1.57 -1.42 17.14
C ILE A 220 1.80 -0.05 17.79
N PRO A 221 1.67 1.07 17.06
CA PRO A 221 1.58 2.40 17.65
C PRO A 221 0.41 2.48 18.63
N LYS A 222 0.67 2.92 19.86
CA LYS A 222 -0.34 2.99 20.93
C LYS A 222 -1.53 3.89 20.59
N ASP A 223 -1.33 4.84 19.69
CA ASP A 223 -2.34 5.76 19.22
C ASP A 223 -3.06 5.26 17.95
N ASN A 224 -2.91 4.00 17.54
CA ASN A 224 -3.79 3.43 16.52
C ASN A 224 -5.25 3.38 17.02
N PRO A 225 -6.25 3.62 16.15
CA PRO A 225 -7.67 3.67 16.53
C PRO A 225 -8.20 2.45 17.28
N PHE A 226 -7.63 1.26 17.02
CA PHE A 226 -8.09 -0.01 17.55
C PHE A 226 -7.02 -0.74 18.37
N ALA A 227 -5.98 -0.04 18.84
CA ALA A 227 -4.83 -0.65 19.51
C ALA A 227 -5.17 -1.41 20.80
N ASP A 228 -6.21 -0.95 21.52
CA ASP A 228 -6.60 -1.47 22.83
C ASP A 228 -7.79 -2.45 22.77
N ASP A 229 -8.38 -2.66 21.59
CA ASP A 229 -9.51 -3.57 21.41
C ASP A 229 -9.01 -4.94 20.92
N SER A 230 -9.02 -5.93 21.82
CA SER A 230 -8.52 -7.28 21.51
C SER A 230 -9.35 -8.05 20.48
N ASP A 231 -10.57 -7.59 20.20
CA ASP A 231 -11.45 -8.24 19.22
C ASP A 231 -11.22 -7.73 17.80
N LEU A 232 -10.45 -6.65 17.62
CA LEU A 232 -10.21 -5.98 16.34
C LEU A 232 -8.74 -6.06 15.93
N GLN A 233 -8.44 -5.78 14.66
CA GLN A 233 -7.04 -5.72 14.20
C GLN A 233 -6.40 -4.39 14.62
N PRO A 234 -5.38 -4.41 15.51
CA PRO A 234 -4.78 -3.19 16.06
C PRO A 234 -3.93 -2.40 15.04
N GLU A 235 -3.59 -3.01 13.90
CA GLU A 235 -2.85 -2.38 12.80
C GLU A 235 -3.66 -1.30 12.08
N ILE A 236 -4.99 -1.38 12.12
CA ILE A 236 -5.88 -0.56 11.28
C ILE A 236 -5.75 0.92 11.69
N TRP A 237 -5.33 1.75 10.73
CA TRP A 237 -5.39 3.21 10.82
C TRP A 237 -6.68 3.78 10.25
N ALA A 238 -7.14 3.23 9.12
CA ALA A 238 -8.36 3.61 8.43
C ALA A 238 -8.94 2.41 7.69
N LEU A 239 -10.24 2.44 7.36
CA LEU A 239 -10.96 1.33 6.74
C LEU A 239 -11.95 1.76 5.67
N GLY A 240 -12.53 0.79 4.96
CA GLY A 240 -13.57 1.04 3.98
C GLY A 240 -13.03 1.42 2.61
N PHE A 241 -11.94 0.78 2.20
CA PHE A 241 -11.30 1.00 0.90
C PHE A 241 -11.51 -0.21 -0.03
N SER A 242 -11.54 0.02 -1.35
CA SER A 242 -11.60 -1.08 -2.34
C SER A 242 -10.20 -1.40 -2.86
N ASN A 243 -9.53 -0.43 -3.47
CA ASN A 243 -8.16 -0.58 -3.96
C ASN A 243 -7.40 0.76 -3.81
N PRO A 244 -6.95 1.11 -2.58
CA PRO A 244 -6.19 2.32 -2.31
C PRO A 244 -4.79 2.20 -2.97
N TRP A 245 -4.67 2.66 -4.22
CA TRP A 245 -3.56 2.32 -5.09
C TRP A 245 -2.31 3.17 -4.85
N ARG A 246 -2.45 4.51 -4.94
CA ARG A 246 -1.43 5.46 -4.51
C ARG A 246 -2.01 6.52 -3.61
N CYS A 247 -1.28 6.76 -2.54
CA CYS A 247 -1.48 7.80 -1.57
C CYS A 247 -0.19 8.62 -1.39
N SER A 248 -0.35 9.83 -0.89
CA SER A 248 0.75 10.73 -0.57
C SER A 248 0.38 11.68 0.55
N PHE A 249 1.37 12.05 1.36
CA PHE A 249 1.26 13.19 2.25
C PHE A 249 1.62 14.47 1.50
N ASP A 250 0.92 15.56 1.79
CA ASP A 250 1.30 16.88 1.32
C ASP A 250 2.61 17.33 2.01
N SER A 251 3.62 17.70 1.21
CA SER A 251 4.94 18.06 1.71
C SER A 251 4.96 19.35 2.52
N GLU A 252 4.01 20.28 2.29
CA GLU A 252 3.88 21.51 3.08
C GLU A 252 2.86 21.38 4.22
N ARG A 253 1.99 20.37 4.17
CA ARG A 253 0.97 20.08 5.20
C ARG A 253 1.01 18.60 5.54
N PRO A 254 2.00 18.14 6.32
CA PRO A 254 2.28 16.72 6.52
C PRO A 254 1.18 15.92 7.25
N SER A 255 0.12 16.59 7.72
CA SER A 255 -1.09 15.94 8.24
C SER A 255 -2.15 15.63 7.17
N TYR A 256 -2.01 16.19 5.96
CA TYR A 256 -2.95 15.97 4.86
C TYR A 256 -2.49 14.74 4.09
N PHE A 257 -3.21 13.64 4.27
CA PHE A 257 -2.90 12.35 3.67
C PHE A 257 -3.93 12.03 2.59
N TYR A 258 -3.55 12.09 1.33
CA TYR A 258 -4.47 11.83 0.22
C TYR A 258 -4.30 10.42 -0.32
N CYS A 259 -5.39 9.78 -0.72
CA CYS A 259 -5.37 8.47 -1.38
C CYS A 259 -6.28 8.46 -2.60
N GLY A 260 -5.80 7.93 -3.73
CA GLY A 260 -6.68 7.47 -4.80
C GLY A 260 -7.14 6.05 -4.50
N ASP A 261 -8.45 5.83 -4.48
CA ASP A 261 -9.06 4.52 -4.27
C ASP A 261 -9.80 4.10 -5.56
N VAL A 262 -9.22 3.11 -6.26
CA VAL A 262 -9.79 2.60 -7.51
C VAL A 262 -10.99 1.72 -7.17
N ARG A 263 -12.18 2.15 -7.60
CA ARG A 263 -13.44 1.47 -7.30
C ARG A 263 -13.80 0.40 -8.34
N GLN A 264 -14.98 -0.19 -8.17
CA GLN A 264 -15.43 -1.31 -8.97
C GLN A 264 -15.79 -0.91 -10.41
N ASN A 265 -16.71 0.04 -10.62
CA ASN A 265 -17.27 0.31 -11.97
C ASN A 265 -17.84 1.72 -12.19
N ALA A 266 -18.28 2.44 -11.15
CA ALA A 266 -19.16 3.61 -11.33
C ALA A 266 -18.47 4.96 -11.06
N TYR A 267 -17.51 4.99 -10.14
CA TYR A 267 -17.00 6.25 -9.61
C TYR A 267 -15.51 6.17 -9.29
N GLU A 268 -14.73 7.15 -9.71
CA GLU A 268 -13.33 7.30 -9.28
C GLU A 268 -13.22 8.35 -8.20
N GLU A 269 -12.28 8.16 -7.27
CA GLU A 269 -12.21 9.03 -6.11
C GLU A 269 -10.82 9.29 -5.53
N VAL A 270 -10.73 10.42 -4.83
CA VAL A 270 -9.64 10.81 -3.96
C VAL A 270 -10.19 11.12 -2.58
N ASP A 271 -9.63 10.45 -1.59
CA ASP A 271 -9.97 10.64 -0.19
C ASP A 271 -8.91 11.43 0.56
N LEU A 272 -9.35 12.19 1.56
CA LEU A 272 -8.47 12.79 2.57
C LEU A 272 -8.53 11.94 3.83
N ILE A 273 -7.46 11.19 4.07
CA ILE A 273 -7.39 10.16 5.09
C ILE A 273 -7.18 10.75 6.48
N THR A 274 -8.07 10.37 7.39
CA THR A 274 -8.03 10.66 8.81
C THR A 274 -7.98 9.38 9.65
N LYS A 275 -7.47 9.52 10.88
CA LYS A 275 -7.40 8.46 11.89
C LYS A 275 -8.79 7.87 12.18
N GLY A 276 -8.93 6.56 12.01
CA GLY A 276 -10.18 5.82 12.28
C GLY A 276 -11.29 6.07 11.26
N GLY A 277 -11.01 6.85 10.20
CA GLY A 277 -11.98 7.16 9.16
C GLY A 277 -12.43 5.92 8.39
N ASN A 278 -13.72 5.88 8.05
CA ASN A 278 -14.34 4.84 7.25
C ASN A 278 -14.76 5.42 5.89
N TYR A 279 -14.15 4.96 4.80
CA TYR A 279 -14.37 5.50 3.43
C TYR A 279 -15.47 4.77 2.67
N GLY A 280 -16.36 4.11 3.41
CA GLY A 280 -17.66 3.68 2.92
C GLY A 280 -17.66 2.35 2.18
N TRP A 281 -16.60 1.95 1.49
CA TRP A 281 -16.61 0.69 0.75
C TRP A 281 -16.74 -0.52 1.70
N ARG A 282 -17.62 -1.47 1.49
CA ARG A 282 -18.45 -1.71 0.28
C ARG A 282 -19.90 -1.21 0.34
N ALA A 283 -20.25 -0.41 1.34
CA ALA A 283 -21.59 0.14 1.49
C ALA A 283 -21.83 1.33 0.56
N TYR A 284 -20.76 2.03 0.18
CA TYR A 284 -20.77 3.13 -0.76
C TYR A 284 -19.70 2.95 -1.83
N GLU A 285 -20.01 3.35 -3.06
CA GLU A 285 -19.06 3.57 -4.16
C GLU A 285 -19.09 5.07 -4.50
N GLY A 286 -18.05 5.81 -4.11
CA GLY A 286 -18.11 7.26 -4.03
C GLY A 286 -19.24 7.72 -3.10
N PRO A 287 -20.10 8.66 -3.54
CA PRO A 287 -21.24 9.12 -2.73
C PRO A 287 -22.48 8.22 -2.85
N TYR A 288 -22.45 7.15 -3.65
CA TYR A 288 -23.62 6.35 -3.98
C TYR A 288 -23.68 5.06 -3.17
N ILE A 289 -24.88 4.67 -2.74
CA ILE A 289 -25.09 3.39 -2.06
C ILE A 289 -24.75 2.25 -3.03
N TYR A 290 -23.93 1.32 -2.57
CA TYR A 290 -23.60 0.12 -3.31
C TYR A 290 -24.39 -1.08 -2.79
N HIS A 291 -24.96 -1.85 -3.70
CA HIS A 291 -25.74 -3.04 -3.39
C HIS A 291 -25.01 -4.31 -3.83
N PRO A 292 -24.45 -5.10 -2.88
CA PRO A 292 -23.92 -6.43 -3.15
C PRO A 292 -24.82 -7.27 -4.06
N GLN A 293 -24.25 -7.90 -5.09
CA GLN A 293 -24.94 -9.05 -5.71
C GLN A 293 -24.90 -10.28 -4.80
N GLN A 294 -23.79 -10.45 -4.07
CA GLN A 294 -23.57 -11.54 -3.12
C GLN A 294 -22.87 -11.02 -1.87
N SER A 295 -23.21 -11.61 -0.72
CA SER A 295 -22.65 -11.24 0.58
C SER A 295 -22.49 -12.46 1.52
N PRO A 296 -21.76 -13.51 1.12
CA PRO A 296 -21.53 -14.67 2.00
C PRO A 296 -20.85 -14.33 3.33
N GLY A 297 -20.04 -13.26 3.40
CA GLY A 297 -19.47 -12.77 4.67
C GLY A 297 -20.40 -11.85 5.47
N GLY A 298 -21.65 -11.70 5.04
CA GLY A 298 -22.63 -10.78 5.62
C GLY A 298 -22.52 -9.35 5.07
N ASN A 299 -23.37 -8.46 5.59
CA ASN A 299 -23.42 -7.06 5.23
C ASN A 299 -23.36 -6.18 6.47
N THR A 300 -22.85 -4.97 6.30
CA THR A 300 -22.89 -3.92 7.32
C THR A 300 -24.11 -3.04 7.09
N SER A 301 -24.87 -2.72 8.14
CA SER A 301 -26.00 -1.79 8.03
C SER A 301 -25.50 -0.38 7.70
N LEU A 302 -26.16 0.32 6.78
CA LEU A 302 -25.83 1.71 6.44
C LEU A 302 -25.87 2.62 7.66
N ASP A 303 -26.85 2.43 8.56
CA ASP A 303 -26.99 3.21 9.79
C ASP A 303 -25.86 2.98 10.80
N SER A 304 -25.06 1.93 10.61
CA SER A 304 -23.91 1.61 11.47
C SER A 304 -22.58 2.19 10.96
N ILE A 305 -22.58 2.79 9.77
CA ILE A 305 -21.39 3.35 9.13
C ILE A 305 -21.47 4.88 9.18
N ASN A 306 -20.43 5.52 9.73
CA ASN A 306 -20.21 6.95 9.57
C ASN A 306 -19.20 7.16 8.44
N ALA A 307 -19.69 7.16 7.20
CA ALA A 307 -18.84 7.23 6.01
C ALA A 307 -18.27 8.63 5.81
N ILE A 308 -16.97 8.70 5.48
CA ILE A 308 -16.30 9.89 4.99
C ILE A 308 -16.30 9.79 3.47
N PHE A 309 -16.98 10.72 2.81
CA PHE A 309 -17.03 10.76 1.35
C PHE A 309 -15.80 11.43 0.74
N PRO A 310 -15.47 11.10 -0.52
CA PRO A 310 -14.27 11.59 -1.16
C PRO A 310 -14.28 13.11 -1.35
N VAL A 311 -13.08 13.70 -1.30
CA VAL A 311 -12.88 15.15 -1.47
C VAL A 311 -12.86 15.55 -2.95
N MET A 312 -12.66 14.58 -3.85
CA MET A 312 -12.68 14.74 -5.30
C MET A 312 -13.06 13.40 -5.93
N GLY A 313 -13.73 13.44 -7.08
CA GLY A 313 -14.00 12.25 -7.88
C GLY A 313 -14.87 12.57 -9.08
N TYR A 314 -15.15 11.56 -9.89
CA TYR A 314 -16.08 11.67 -11.01
C TYR A 314 -16.77 10.35 -11.31
N ASP A 315 -17.97 10.45 -11.86
CA ASP A 315 -18.74 9.31 -12.35
C ASP A 315 -18.21 8.90 -13.73
N HIS A 316 -17.98 7.60 -13.93
CA HIS A 316 -17.52 7.05 -15.20
C HIS A 316 -18.43 7.44 -16.38
N SER A 317 -19.73 7.50 -16.15
CA SER A 317 -20.73 7.87 -17.16
C SER A 317 -20.68 9.34 -17.57
N SER A 318 -20.01 10.19 -16.79
CA SER A 318 -19.94 11.64 -16.98
C SER A 318 -18.76 12.12 -17.83
N VAL A 319 -17.72 11.29 -18.03
CA VAL A 319 -16.46 11.71 -18.69
C VAL A 319 -16.54 11.59 -20.20
N ASN A 320 -16.61 10.37 -20.75
CA ASN A 320 -16.70 10.16 -22.19
C ASN A 320 -17.30 8.79 -22.52
N LYS A 321 -18.40 8.77 -23.28
CA LYS A 321 -19.11 7.53 -23.66
C LYS A 321 -18.40 6.71 -24.75
N GLU A 322 -17.47 7.30 -25.49
CA GLU A 322 -16.75 6.65 -26.60
C GLU A 322 -15.43 6.02 -26.16
N ILE A 323 -14.69 6.69 -25.28
CA ILE A 323 -13.36 6.25 -24.80
C ILE A 323 -13.48 5.46 -23.48
N GLY A 324 -14.60 5.62 -22.76
CA GLY A 324 -14.75 5.13 -21.40
C GLY A 324 -14.11 6.07 -20.38
N SER A 325 -14.06 5.59 -19.14
CA SER A 325 -13.50 6.29 -18.00
C SER A 325 -12.06 5.84 -17.73
N ALA A 326 -11.22 6.75 -17.25
CA ALA A 326 -9.90 6.41 -16.69
C ALA A 326 -10.02 6.20 -15.18
N SER A 327 -9.10 5.46 -14.55
CA SER A 327 -9.11 5.25 -13.10
C SER A 327 -8.22 6.24 -12.38
N ILE A 328 -8.66 6.85 -11.28
CA ILE A 328 -7.79 7.69 -10.46
C ILE A 328 -6.87 6.79 -9.65
N THR A 329 -5.63 6.66 -10.09
CA THR A 329 -4.63 5.79 -9.43
C THR A 329 -3.89 6.49 -8.29
N GLY A 330 -4.19 7.76 -8.02
CA GLY A 330 -3.60 8.59 -6.97
C GLY A 330 -2.80 9.77 -7.52
N GLY A 331 -1.98 10.41 -6.69
CA GLY A 331 -1.36 11.68 -7.07
C GLY A 331 -0.56 12.36 -5.96
N TYR A 332 -0.23 13.63 -6.17
CA TYR A 332 0.48 14.49 -5.22
C TYR A 332 -0.11 15.89 -5.22
N VAL A 333 -0.05 16.55 -4.06
CA VAL A 333 -0.28 18.01 -4.01
C VAL A 333 0.86 18.70 -4.73
N TYR A 334 0.55 19.51 -5.74
CA TYR A 334 1.54 20.26 -6.47
C TYR A 334 2.09 21.39 -5.59
N ARG A 335 3.38 21.32 -5.29
CA ARG A 335 4.14 22.33 -4.53
C ARG A 335 5.29 22.94 -5.35
N GLY A 336 5.28 22.73 -6.67
CA GLY A 336 6.29 23.29 -7.56
C GLY A 336 6.12 24.81 -7.75
N SER A 337 7.20 25.46 -8.18
CA SER A 337 7.20 26.89 -8.53
C SER A 337 6.98 27.14 -10.03
N THR A 338 7.05 26.11 -10.88
CA THR A 338 6.93 26.23 -12.35
C THR A 338 5.56 26.78 -12.76
N ASP A 339 4.48 26.31 -12.12
CA ASP A 339 3.14 26.83 -12.30
C ASP A 339 2.51 27.19 -10.95
N PRO A 340 2.63 28.46 -10.51
CA PRO A 340 2.06 28.91 -9.24
C PRO A 340 0.54 28.73 -9.14
N CYS A 341 -0.19 28.63 -10.26
CA CYS A 341 -1.65 28.46 -10.25
C CYS A 341 -2.09 27.06 -9.82
N LEU A 342 -1.17 26.08 -9.93
CA LEU A 342 -1.38 24.71 -9.47
C LEU A 342 -0.93 24.52 -8.01
N ASN A 343 -0.27 25.50 -7.39
CA ASN A 343 0.20 25.36 -6.01
C ASN A 343 -0.96 25.05 -5.05
N GLY A 344 -0.80 23.96 -4.29
CA GLY A 344 -1.81 23.48 -3.35
C GLY A 344 -2.96 22.67 -3.98
N ARG A 345 -2.94 22.42 -5.30
CA ARG A 345 -3.90 21.52 -5.96
C ARG A 345 -3.38 20.09 -5.96
N TYR A 346 -4.27 19.13 -5.71
CA TYR A 346 -3.95 17.71 -5.88
C TYR A 346 -3.98 17.35 -7.36
N ALA A 347 -2.84 16.96 -7.91
CA ALA A 347 -2.70 16.50 -9.27
C ALA A 347 -2.84 14.98 -9.30
N VAL A 348 -3.89 14.50 -10.00
CA VAL A 348 -4.18 13.08 -10.13
C VAL A 348 -3.49 12.47 -11.35
N THR A 349 -3.24 11.17 -11.25
CA THR A 349 -2.82 10.31 -12.35
C THR A 349 -4.01 9.44 -12.70
N ALA A 350 -4.41 9.47 -13.97
CA ALA A 350 -5.51 8.69 -14.51
C ALA A 350 -5.07 7.96 -15.78
#